data_AF-A0A920CL64-F1
#
_entry.id   AF-A0A920CL64-F1
#
_cell.length_a   1.000
_cell.length_b   1.000
_cell.length_c   1.000
_cell.angle_alpha   90.00
_cell.angle_beta   90.00
_cell.angle_gamma   90.00
#
_symmetry.space_group_name_H-M   'P 1'
#
loop_
_entity.id
_entity.type
_entity.pdbx_description
1 polymer ?
#
loop_
_entity_poly.entity_id
_entity_poly.type
_entity_poly.pdbx_seq_one_letter_code
_entity_poly.pdbx_strand_id
1 'polypeptide(L)'
;MNEERKDEIGRRFILRPELVVEELDQLSMQELNFLIHSAKSFKEGGAFPHVNLDERIQSFITTLQAKFKAAEALYVAYDKATQYPYIDGESRVWIFSQEEFADSAQDYFMQQLVMLEMKKIEQAEILPTLGLFHVWGLSEILLDNGQYHVELKRDELLPPPDWSGTPEISIPVTNPGLQRALMKFFQSLHAPSGSQEAKEQLLNGLEAQMLDEVLQARYLVPMQLQEANPSTADAEGRKTLKEGTVIQFGVLSAEDESSWLPAFTDWPEFEKVYDKTVWSSNIASYEDLLAVSDNMSGIVINCRGVALRIDPGNRERIEAYRKARDGGERTGANSVEKVVVPKDTQVLLGEPANYPAVMIEAVKACLKTHKSVNEAYLRLMIQGETQSYLLIVDTSGEPETVFESIFAAAAPHLQGMPLNLVKLEGTWEKETGNLKPFYKRKRLGLF
;
A
#
# COMPACT_ATOMS: atom_id res chain seq x y z
N MET A 1 -19.28 27.55 8.16
CA MET A 1 -20.76 27.46 8.18
C MET A 1 -21.29 27.85 9.56
N ASN A 2 -22.34 28.69 9.63
CA ASN A 2 -22.94 29.13 10.91
C ASN A 2 -23.90 28.07 11.49
N GLU A 3 -24.28 28.21 12.76
CA GLU A 3 -25.12 27.24 13.47
C GLU A 3 -26.56 27.18 12.92
N GLU A 4 -27.10 28.30 12.44
CA GLU A 4 -28.43 28.35 11.84
C GLU A 4 -28.51 27.45 10.60
N ARG A 5 -27.52 27.55 9.71
CA ARG A 5 -27.45 26.73 8.51
C ARG A 5 -27.24 25.24 8.83
N LYS A 6 -26.43 24.93 9.84
CA LYS A 6 -26.25 23.55 10.33
C LYS A 6 -27.56 22.93 10.81
N ASP A 7 -28.33 23.66 11.62
CA ASP A 7 -29.63 23.20 12.10
C ASP A 7 -30.63 23.01 10.94
N GLU A 8 -30.65 23.96 10.00
CA GLU A 8 -31.52 23.88 8.81
C GLU A 8 -31.24 22.61 7.98
N ILE A 9 -30.00 22.38 7.57
CA ILE A 9 -29.65 21.25 6.71
C ILE A 9 -29.69 19.93 7.49
N GLY A 10 -29.31 19.92 8.76
CA GLY A 10 -29.43 18.73 9.61
C GLY A 10 -30.88 18.27 9.74
N ARG A 11 -31.81 19.21 10.01
CA ARG A 11 -33.26 18.91 10.04
C ARG A 11 -33.77 18.44 8.69
N ARG A 12 -33.33 19.09 7.59
CA ARG A 12 -33.81 18.76 6.24
C ARG A 12 -33.35 17.40 5.77
N PHE A 13 -32.06 17.11 5.89
CA PHE A 13 -31.41 15.99 5.22
C PHE A 13 -31.12 14.79 6.13
N ILE A 14 -31.10 14.96 7.45
CA ILE A 14 -30.89 13.83 8.39
C ILE A 14 -32.20 13.43 9.09
N LEU A 15 -32.97 14.41 9.60
CA LEU A 15 -34.07 14.11 10.53
C LEU A 15 -35.42 13.82 9.85
N ARG A 16 -35.60 14.20 8.59
CA ARG A 16 -36.87 13.92 7.88
C ARG A 16 -37.01 12.43 7.56
N PRO A 17 -38.23 11.88 7.51
CA PRO A 17 -38.44 10.48 7.13
C PRO A 17 -37.92 10.16 5.72
N GLU A 18 -38.18 11.04 4.76
CA GLU A 18 -37.80 10.88 3.36
C GLU A 18 -36.60 11.77 3.00
N LEU A 19 -35.73 11.29 2.10
CA LEU A 19 -34.63 12.05 1.52
C LEU A 19 -34.94 12.33 0.05
N VAL A 20 -34.91 13.60 -0.35
CA VAL A 20 -34.97 14.00 -1.76
C VAL A 20 -33.53 14.19 -2.22
N VAL A 21 -33.01 13.24 -3.01
CA VAL A 21 -31.58 13.17 -3.36
C VAL A 21 -31.17 14.36 -4.23
N GLU A 22 -32.07 14.83 -5.10
CA GLU A 22 -31.84 15.97 -6.01
C GLU A 22 -31.60 17.29 -5.26
N GLU A 23 -32.10 17.41 -4.03
CA GLU A 23 -31.85 18.59 -3.20
C GLU A 23 -30.39 18.64 -2.68
N LEU A 24 -29.68 17.52 -2.68
CA LEU A 24 -28.27 17.47 -2.27
C LEU A 24 -27.36 18.20 -3.27
N ASP A 25 -27.79 18.32 -4.53
CA ASP A 25 -27.03 19.03 -5.58
C ASP A 25 -26.90 20.53 -5.30
N GLN A 26 -27.77 21.10 -4.46
CA GLN A 26 -27.70 22.50 -4.04
C GLN A 26 -26.71 22.73 -2.90
N LEU A 27 -26.23 21.66 -2.25
CA LEU A 27 -25.30 21.75 -1.14
C LEU A 27 -23.85 21.91 -1.63
N SER A 28 -23.08 22.68 -0.88
CA SER A 28 -21.63 22.72 -1.00
C SER A 28 -20.97 21.42 -0.52
N MET A 29 -19.72 21.18 -0.92
CA MET A 29 -18.95 20.03 -0.42
C MET A 29 -18.80 20.08 1.11
N GLN A 30 -18.61 21.28 1.70
CA GLN A 30 -18.55 21.44 3.15
C GLN A 30 -19.86 21.11 3.87
N GLU A 31 -21.02 21.47 3.30
CA GLU A 31 -22.31 21.08 3.86
C GLU A 31 -22.51 19.55 3.80
N LEU A 32 -22.09 18.91 2.71
CA LEU A 32 -22.10 17.45 2.60
C LEU A 32 -21.14 16.79 3.61
N ASN A 33 -19.94 17.32 3.79
CA ASN A 33 -18.99 16.83 4.80
C ASN A 33 -19.59 16.91 6.20
N PHE A 34 -20.23 18.04 6.54
CA PHE A 34 -20.97 18.18 7.79
C PHE A 34 -22.07 17.13 7.94
N LEU A 35 -22.91 16.93 6.91
CA LEU A 35 -24.00 15.96 6.95
C LEU A 35 -23.49 14.52 7.13
N ILE A 36 -22.40 14.15 6.46
CA ILE A 36 -21.74 12.83 6.60
C ILE A 36 -21.23 12.66 8.04
N HIS A 37 -20.50 13.64 8.56
CA HIS A 37 -19.97 13.60 9.92
C HIS A 37 -21.10 13.49 10.96
N SER A 38 -22.13 14.34 10.87
CA SER A 38 -23.27 14.31 11.78
C SER A 38 -24.05 13.00 11.71
N ALA A 39 -24.31 12.48 10.50
CA ALA A 39 -25.03 11.21 10.33
C ALA A 39 -24.23 10.02 10.90
N LYS A 40 -22.90 9.97 10.71
CA LYS A 40 -22.03 8.96 11.33
C LYS A 40 -22.10 9.02 12.86
N SER A 41 -22.00 10.21 13.44
CA SER A 41 -22.10 10.41 14.89
C SER A 41 -23.46 9.98 15.46
N PHE A 42 -24.57 10.31 14.78
CA PHE A 42 -25.90 9.85 15.21
C PHE A 42 -26.07 8.34 15.11
N LYS A 43 -25.50 7.72 14.06
CA LYS A 43 -25.51 6.27 13.89
C LYS A 43 -24.75 5.57 15.03
N GLU A 44 -23.56 6.05 15.38
CA GLU A 44 -22.77 5.53 16.51
C GLU A 44 -23.50 5.69 17.85
N GLY A 45 -24.23 6.80 18.03
CA GLY A 45 -25.05 7.06 19.21
C GLY A 45 -26.40 6.33 19.25
N GLY A 46 -26.76 5.55 18.21
CA GLY A 46 -28.05 4.87 18.12
C GLY A 46 -29.25 5.82 18.01
N ALA A 47 -29.04 7.05 17.56
CA ALA A 47 -30.09 8.04 17.39
C ALA A 47 -30.90 7.80 16.11
N PHE A 48 -32.16 8.23 16.11
CA PHE A 48 -33.08 8.14 14.96
C PHE A 48 -33.21 6.72 14.36
N PRO A 49 -33.59 5.69 15.14
CA PRO A 49 -33.67 4.30 14.66
C PRO A 49 -34.69 4.06 13.54
N HIS A 50 -35.58 5.03 13.29
CA HIS A 50 -36.58 4.98 12.21
C HIS A 50 -36.06 5.55 10.88
N VAL A 51 -34.86 6.10 10.87
CA VAL A 51 -34.23 6.68 9.69
C VAL A 51 -33.11 5.75 9.22
N ASN A 52 -33.09 5.43 7.93
CA ASN A 52 -31.98 4.67 7.33
C ASN A 52 -30.75 5.57 7.16
N LEU A 53 -29.98 5.76 8.24
CA LEU A 53 -28.80 6.62 8.23
C LEU A 53 -27.70 6.10 7.29
N ASP A 54 -27.60 4.78 7.09
CA ASP A 54 -26.62 4.18 6.16
C ASP A 54 -26.86 4.61 4.72
N GLU A 55 -28.10 4.50 4.26
CA GLU A 55 -28.51 4.94 2.91
C GLU A 55 -28.34 6.46 2.72
N ARG A 56 -28.57 7.25 3.77
CA ARG A 56 -28.33 8.70 3.75
C ARG A 56 -26.84 9.02 3.63
N ILE A 57 -26.00 8.40 4.46
CA ILE A 57 -24.53 8.57 4.39
C ILE A 57 -24.04 8.21 2.98
N GLN A 58 -24.53 7.09 2.42
CA GLN A 58 -24.17 6.69 1.06
C GLN A 58 -24.61 7.73 0.01
N SER A 59 -25.82 8.28 0.13
CA SER A 59 -26.33 9.32 -0.76
C SER A 59 -25.50 10.61 -0.67
N PHE A 60 -25.11 11.02 0.54
CA PHE A 60 -24.26 12.18 0.75
C PHE A 60 -22.86 11.98 0.15
N ILE A 61 -22.24 10.81 0.39
CA ILE A 61 -20.93 10.46 -0.17
C ILE A 61 -20.99 10.43 -1.70
N THR A 62 -22.02 9.81 -2.27
CA THR A 62 -22.20 9.74 -3.74
C THR A 62 -22.31 11.14 -4.36
N THR A 63 -23.09 12.02 -3.74
CA THR A 63 -23.23 13.42 -4.18
C THR A 63 -21.91 14.18 -4.02
N LEU A 64 -21.21 13.98 -2.91
CA LEU A 64 -19.91 14.59 -2.64
C LEU A 64 -18.87 14.16 -3.68
N GLN A 65 -18.80 12.87 -4.02
CA GLN A 65 -17.91 12.34 -5.05
C GLN A 65 -18.22 12.91 -6.44
N ALA A 66 -19.50 13.08 -6.78
CA ALA A 66 -19.90 13.74 -8.03
C ALA A 66 -19.43 15.20 -8.06
N LYS A 67 -19.64 15.95 -6.97
CA LYS A 67 -19.19 17.34 -6.83
C LYS A 67 -17.67 17.47 -6.84
N PHE A 68 -16.95 16.57 -6.19
CA PHE A 68 -15.48 16.52 -6.22
C PHE A 68 -14.98 16.44 -7.66
N LYS A 69 -15.51 15.52 -8.47
CA LYS A 69 -15.11 15.33 -9.87
C LYS A 69 -15.51 16.49 -10.78
N ALA A 70 -16.59 17.19 -10.45
CA ALA A 70 -17.11 18.30 -11.22
C ALA A 70 -16.61 19.67 -10.73
N ALA A 71 -15.82 19.74 -9.66
CA ALA A 71 -15.35 20.98 -9.09
C ALA A 71 -14.60 21.83 -10.11
N GLU A 72 -14.80 23.14 -10.09
CA GLU A 72 -14.08 24.07 -10.97
C GLU A 72 -12.58 24.05 -10.67
N ALA A 73 -12.23 23.98 -9.39
CA ALA A 73 -10.88 23.81 -8.91
C ALA A 73 -10.83 23.04 -7.59
N LEU A 74 -9.71 22.39 -7.34
CA LEU A 74 -9.34 21.79 -6.05
C LEU A 74 -7.89 22.16 -5.73
N TYR A 75 -7.49 22.02 -4.47
CA TYR A 75 -6.14 22.36 -4.01
C TYR A 75 -5.52 21.14 -3.34
N VAL A 76 -4.42 20.62 -3.88
CA VAL A 76 -3.74 19.43 -3.36
C VAL A 76 -2.51 19.87 -2.56
N ALA A 77 -2.35 19.32 -1.35
CA ALA A 77 -1.14 19.59 -0.57
C ALA A 77 0.05 18.82 -1.13
N TYR A 78 1.11 19.52 -1.50
CA TYR A 78 2.39 18.96 -1.90
C TYR A 78 3.44 19.22 -0.82
N ASP A 79 4.27 18.22 -0.54
CA ASP A 79 5.42 18.37 0.34
C ASP A 79 6.55 19.09 -0.41
N LYS A 80 7.09 20.17 0.17
CA LYS A 80 8.13 20.96 -0.51
C LYS A 80 9.47 20.22 -0.65
N ALA A 81 9.76 19.24 0.19
CA ALA A 81 11.03 18.52 0.11
C ALA A 81 11.02 17.51 -1.04
N THR A 82 9.92 16.78 -1.21
CA THR A 82 9.76 15.77 -2.26
C THR A 82 9.22 16.32 -3.57
N GLN A 83 8.42 17.40 -3.54
CA GLN A 83 7.65 17.95 -4.67
C GLN A 83 6.54 17.01 -5.18
N TYR A 84 6.04 16.12 -4.30
CA TYR A 84 4.91 15.22 -4.54
C TYR A 84 3.79 15.47 -3.54
N PRO A 85 2.58 14.91 -3.74
CA PRO A 85 1.51 15.02 -2.77
C PRO A 85 1.98 14.60 -1.36
N TYR A 86 1.67 15.42 -0.37
CA TYR A 86 1.95 15.11 1.02
C TYR A 86 1.14 13.89 1.47
N ILE A 87 1.79 12.98 2.18
CA ILE A 87 1.21 11.73 2.67
C ILE A 87 1.22 11.75 4.19
N ASP A 88 0.06 11.78 4.84
CA ASP A 88 0.00 11.78 6.30
C ASP A 88 0.29 10.39 6.93
N GLY A 89 0.27 10.33 8.26
CA GLY A 89 0.56 9.10 9.01
C GLY A 89 -0.38 7.93 8.70
N GLU A 90 -1.60 8.22 8.23
CA GLU A 90 -2.61 7.24 7.83
C GLU A 90 -2.55 6.93 6.32
N SER A 91 -1.51 7.42 5.63
CA SER A 91 -1.31 7.27 4.18
C SER A 91 -2.34 7.99 3.32
N ARG A 92 -2.96 9.05 3.84
CA ARG A 92 -3.92 9.88 3.09
C ARG A 92 -3.21 11.05 2.44
N VAL A 93 -3.66 11.42 1.25
CA VAL A 93 -3.31 12.70 0.62
C VAL A 93 -4.32 13.76 0.98
N TRP A 94 -3.90 15.01 1.12
CA TRP A 94 -4.81 16.09 1.48
C TRP A 94 -5.25 16.87 0.26
N ILE A 95 -6.56 17.05 0.13
CA ILE A 95 -7.19 17.86 -0.91
C ILE A 95 -8.18 18.82 -0.25
N PHE A 96 -8.26 20.04 -0.75
CA PHE A 96 -9.17 21.07 -0.27
C PHE A 96 -10.10 21.52 -1.39
N SER A 97 -11.37 21.69 -1.03
CA SER A 97 -12.45 22.12 -1.91
C SER A 97 -12.46 23.64 -2.14
N GLN A 98 -11.77 24.40 -1.30
CA GLN A 98 -11.70 25.87 -1.35
C GLN A 98 -10.29 26.36 -1.03
N GLU A 99 -9.89 27.47 -1.67
CA GLU A 99 -8.59 28.11 -1.48
C GLU A 99 -8.36 28.50 -0.02
N GLU A 100 -9.38 29.11 0.59
CA GLU A 100 -9.35 29.59 1.98
C GLU A 100 -9.04 28.47 2.98
N PHE A 101 -9.49 27.24 2.70
CA PHE A 101 -9.19 26.07 3.53
C PHE A 101 -7.77 25.57 3.31
N ALA A 102 -7.32 25.57 2.06
CA ALA A 102 -5.95 25.21 1.70
C ALA A 102 -4.94 26.17 2.34
N ASP A 103 -5.18 27.48 2.25
CA ASP A 103 -4.36 28.52 2.86
C ASP A 103 -4.31 28.38 4.38
N SER A 104 -5.47 28.19 5.02
CA SER A 104 -5.56 27.97 6.46
C SER A 104 -4.76 26.75 6.92
N ALA A 105 -4.83 25.65 6.16
CA ALA A 105 -4.06 24.44 6.44
C ALA A 105 -2.56 24.68 6.22
N GLN A 106 -2.17 25.34 5.13
CA GLN A 106 -0.78 25.66 4.84
C GLN A 106 -0.15 26.49 5.97
N ASP A 107 -0.84 27.54 6.43
CA ASP A 107 -0.38 28.38 7.54
C ASP A 107 -0.24 27.59 8.84
N TYR A 108 -1.21 26.74 9.16
CA TYR A 108 -1.20 25.90 10.35
C TYR A 108 -0.02 24.92 10.36
N PHE A 109 0.23 24.22 9.25
CA PHE A 109 1.30 23.23 9.15
C PHE A 109 2.69 23.86 9.01
N MET A 110 2.78 25.05 8.39
CA MET A 110 4.01 25.84 8.39
C MET A 110 4.47 26.19 9.82
N GLN A 111 3.55 26.53 10.72
CA GLN A 111 3.86 26.77 12.14
C GLN A 111 4.42 25.52 12.85
N GLN A 112 4.09 24.33 12.36
CA GLN A 112 4.62 23.05 12.83
C GLN A 112 5.88 22.62 12.08
N LEU A 113 6.46 23.51 11.25
CA LEU A 113 7.62 23.26 10.40
C LEU A 113 7.39 22.17 9.33
N VAL A 114 6.13 21.87 9.02
CA VAL A 114 5.75 21.02 7.90
C VAL A 114 5.54 21.92 6.68
N MET A 115 6.48 21.84 5.74
CA MET A 115 6.57 22.79 4.63
C MET A 115 5.75 22.29 3.44
N LEU A 116 4.51 22.78 3.34
CA LEU A 116 3.57 22.41 2.27
C LEU A 116 3.45 23.51 1.21
N GLU A 117 3.08 23.09 0.01
CA GLU A 117 2.64 23.94 -1.09
C GLU A 117 1.26 23.48 -1.57
N MET A 118 0.27 24.39 -1.58
CA MET A 118 -1.07 24.08 -2.04
C MET A 118 -1.15 24.27 -3.55
N LYS A 119 -1.11 23.17 -4.30
CA LYS A 119 -1.20 23.21 -5.76
C LYS A 119 -2.66 23.23 -6.18
N LYS A 120 -3.09 24.33 -6.79
CA LYS A 120 -4.39 24.42 -7.47
C LYS A 120 -4.39 23.50 -8.70
N ILE A 121 -5.43 22.70 -8.83
CA ILE A 121 -5.75 21.89 -10.01
C ILE A 121 -7.13 22.34 -10.52
N GLU A 122 -7.21 22.65 -11.81
CA GLU A 122 -8.49 23.02 -12.44
C GLU A 122 -9.30 21.77 -12.79
N GLN A 123 -10.59 21.93 -13.11
CA GLN A 123 -11.51 20.82 -13.41
C GLN A 123 -10.93 19.77 -14.38
N ALA A 124 -10.26 20.22 -15.44
CA ALA A 124 -9.67 19.34 -16.46
C ALA A 124 -8.51 18.49 -15.95
N GLU A 125 -7.88 18.89 -14.83
CA GLU A 125 -6.73 18.23 -14.22
C GLU A 125 -7.11 17.29 -13.08
N ILE A 126 -8.36 17.33 -12.60
CA ILE A 126 -8.84 16.50 -11.47
C ILE A 126 -8.70 15.00 -11.79
N LEU A 127 -9.30 14.54 -12.90
CA LEU A 127 -9.20 13.12 -13.29
C LEU A 127 -7.77 12.70 -13.65
N PRO A 128 -6.97 13.47 -14.42
CA PRO A 128 -5.55 13.19 -14.60
C PRO A 128 -4.76 13.07 -13.30
N THR A 129 -5.03 13.92 -12.31
CA THR A 129 -4.37 13.88 -10.99
C THR A 129 -4.73 12.60 -10.24
N LEU A 130 -6.00 12.19 -10.24
CA LEU A 130 -6.41 10.90 -9.69
C LEU A 130 -5.77 9.71 -10.44
N GLY A 131 -5.54 9.85 -11.75
CA GLY A 131 -4.78 8.89 -12.54
C GLY A 131 -3.32 8.78 -12.10
N LEU A 132 -2.67 9.90 -11.79
CA LEU A 132 -1.32 9.89 -11.20
C LEU A 132 -1.30 9.27 -9.81
N PHE A 133 -2.36 9.44 -9.01
CA PHE A 133 -2.48 8.78 -7.70
C PHE A 133 -2.54 7.25 -7.81
N HIS A 134 -3.10 6.70 -8.90
CA HIS A 134 -2.95 5.27 -9.20
C HIS A 134 -1.49 4.89 -9.40
N VAL A 135 -0.76 5.64 -10.24
CA VAL A 135 0.66 5.39 -10.56
C VAL A 135 1.54 5.51 -9.32
N TRP A 136 1.23 6.45 -8.43
CA TRP A 136 1.97 6.70 -7.18
C TRP A 136 1.49 5.84 -6.01
N GLY A 137 0.48 5.00 -6.19
CA GLY A 137 -0.05 4.14 -5.14
C GLY A 137 -0.74 4.87 -3.99
N LEU A 138 -1.31 6.04 -4.25
CA LEU A 138 -2.03 6.86 -3.27
C LEU A 138 -3.52 6.51 -3.34
N SER A 139 -4.05 5.86 -2.31
CA SER A 139 -5.40 5.26 -2.32
C SER A 139 -6.44 6.04 -1.53
N GLU A 140 -6.02 6.79 -0.51
CA GLU A 140 -6.92 7.49 0.41
C GLU A 140 -6.74 9.00 0.31
N ILE A 141 -7.85 9.74 0.30
CA ILE A 141 -7.90 11.21 0.22
C ILE A 141 -8.61 11.74 1.45
N LEU A 142 -7.99 12.67 2.17
CA LEU A 142 -8.62 13.46 3.21
C LEU A 142 -9.06 14.80 2.61
N LEU A 143 -10.37 14.98 2.44
CA LEU A 143 -10.95 16.21 1.92
C LEU A 143 -11.18 17.23 3.04
N ASP A 144 -10.70 18.45 2.86
CA ASP A 144 -10.91 19.61 3.75
C ASP A 144 -10.40 19.43 5.19
N ASN A 145 -9.16 18.95 5.33
CA ASN A 145 -8.50 18.84 6.63
C ASN A 145 -8.53 20.18 7.42
N GLY A 146 -8.86 20.14 8.71
CA GLY A 146 -9.05 21.34 9.54
C GLY A 146 -10.45 21.97 9.46
N GLN A 147 -11.34 21.46 8.60
CA GLN A 147 -12.77 21.78 8.58
C GLN A 147 -13.60 20.52 8.90
N TYR A 148 -14.91 20.51 8.54
CA TYR A 148 -15.61 19.23 8.40
C TYR A 148 -14.96 18.47 7.24
N HIS A 149 -14.32 17.36 7.57
CA HIS A 149 -13.54 16.57 6.62
C HIS A 149 -14.20 15.22 6.37
N VAL A 150 -13.89 14.64 5.22
CA VAL A 150 -14.32 13.30 4.82
C VAL A 150 -13.16 12.57 4.18
N GLU A 151 -13.01 11.31 4.53
CA GLU A 151 -12.12 10.38 3.83
C GLU A 151 -12.83 9.80 2.61
N LEU A 152 -12.15 9.88 1.47
CA LEU A 152 -12.62 9.36 0.19
C LEU A 152 -11.60 8.37 -0.35
N LYS A 153 -12.09 7.23 -0.86
CA LYS A 153 -11.26 6.29 -1.60
C LYS A 153 -11.07 6.77 -3.02
N ARG A 154 -9.82 6.85 -3.48
CA ARG A 154 -9.49 7.20 -4.86
C ARG A 154 -10.21 6.29 -5.86
N ASP A 155 -10.33 4.99 -5.58
CA ASP A 155 -11.00 4.02 -6.47
C ASP A 155 -12.50 4.23 -6.66
N GLU A 156 -13.16 4.86 -5.69
CA GLU A 156 -14.57 5.21 -5.80
C GLU A 156 -14.76 6.46 -6.68
N LEU A 157 -13.74 7.33 -6.75
CA LEU A 157 -13.72 8.49 -7.63
C LEU A 157 -13.30 8.11 -9.06
N LEU A 158 -12.23 7.34 -9.18
CA LEU A 158 -11.66 6.86 -10.43
C LEU A 158 -11.18 5.41 -10.24
N PRO A 159 -11.96 4.41 -10.68
CA PRO A 159 -11.55 3.01 -10.62
C PRO A 159 -10.23 2.76 -11.36
N PRO A 160 -9.46 1.73 -10.98
CA PRO A 160 -8.24 1.37 -11.69
C PRO A 160 -8.54 0.97 -13.14
N PRO A 161 -7.61 1.19 -14.07
CA PRO A 161 -7.75 0.71 -15.44
C PRO A 161 -7.96 -0.81 -15.46
N ASP A 162 -8.92 -1.26 -16.26
CA ASP A 162 -9.12 -2.69 -16.50
C ASP A 162 -8.20 -3.16 -17.63
N TRP A 163 -7.18 -3.93 -17.25
CA TRP A 163 -6.24 -4.55 -18.20
C TRP A 163 -6.66 -5.96 -18.62
N SER A 164 -7.88 -6.41 -18.27
CA SER A 164 -8.35 -7.72 -18.67
C SER A 164 -8.32 -7.88 -20.20
N GLY A 165 -7.64 -8.93 -20.67
CA GLY A 165 -7.44 -9.19 -22.10
C GLY A 165 -6.36 -8.33 -22.79
N THR A 166 -5.67 -7.45 -22.06
CA THR A 166 -4.50 -6.72 -22.58
C THR A 166 -3.24 -7.60 -22.47
N PRO A 167 -2.45 -7.77 -23.54
CA PRO A 167 -1.17 -8.49 -23.45
C PRO A 167 -0.24 -7.86 -22.41
N GLU A 168 0.50 -8.67 -21.63
CA GLU A 168 1.38 -8.17 -20.55
C GLU A 168 2.37 -7.10 -21.06
N ILE A 169 2.90 -7.26 -22.28
CA ILE A 169 3.83 -6.31 -22.91
C ILE A 169 3.19 -4.94 -23.24
N SER A 170 1.86 -4.87 -23.31
CA SER A 170 1.11 -3.65 -23.57
C SER A 170 0.59 -2.99 -22.29
N ILE A 171 0.73 -3.65 -21.14
CA ILE A 171 0.38 -3.06 -19.84
C ILE A 171 1.50 -2.08 -19.47
N PRO A 172 1.18 -0.78 -19.21
CA PRO A 172 2.18 0.19 -18.80
C PRO A 172 2.89 -0.25 -17.52
N VAL A 173 4.22 -0.15 -17.51
CA VAL A 173 5.01 -0.37 -16.29
C VAL A 173 4.71 0.74 -15.30
N THR A 174 4.30 0.34 -14.10
CA THR A 174 4.10 1.23 -12.95
C THR A 174 4.56 0.51 -11.69
N ASN A 175 5.20 1.23 -10.76
CA ASN A 175 5.58 0.68 -9.46
C ASN A 175 4.96 1.51 -8.32
N PRO A 176 3.64 1.39 -8.09
CA PRO A 176 2.93 2.22 -7.11
C PRO A 176 3.39 2.00 -5.66
N GLY A 177 3.80 0.78 -5.31
CA GLY A 177 4.40 0.48 -4.00
C GLY A 177 5.71 1.24 -3.79
N LEU A 178 6.65 1.11 -4.73
CA LEU A 178 7.92 1.81 -4.73
C LEU A 178 7.78 3.34 -4.71
N GLN A 179 6.93 3.90 -5.56
CA GLN A 179 6.68 5.35 -5.60
C GLN A 179 6.21 5.87 -4.24
N ARG A 180 5.20 5.22 -3.65
CA ARG A 180 4.71 5.57 -2.30
C ARG A 180 5.80 5.41 -1.25
N ALA A 181 6.59 4.34 -1.29
CA ALA A 181 7.65 4.08 -0.32
C ALA A 181 8.76 5.14 -0.38
N LEU A 182 9.18 5.53 -1.59
CA LEU A 182 10.13 6.64 -1.82
C LEU A 182 9.57 7.95 -1.23
N MET A 183 8.34 8.32 -1.58
CA MET A 183 7.70 9.54 -1.07
C MET A 183 7.67 9.55 0.47
N LYS A 184 7.19 8.46 1.10
CA LYS A 184 7.11 8.38 2.57
C LYS A 184 8.48 8.46 3.22
N PHE A 185 9.47 7.72 2.71
CA PHE A 185 10.83 7.74 3.27
C PHE A 185 11.44 9.14 3.21
N PHE A 186 11.47 9.77 2.03
CA PHE A 186 12.09 11.09 1.88
C PHE A 186 11.29 12.21 2.56
N GLN A 187 9.96 12.15 2.55
CA GLN A 187 9.13 13.08 3.32
C GLN A 187 9.46 12.97 4.82
N SER A 188 9.52 11.76 5.39
CA SER A 188 9.88 11.56 6.80
C SER A 188 11.33 11.91 7.12
N LEU A 189 12.25 11.74 6.15
CA LEU A 189 13.65 12.12 6.30
C LEU A 189 13.79 13.63 6.51
N HIS A 190 13.02 14.41 5.76
CA HIS A 190 13.02 15.87 5.83
C HIS A 190 12.05 16.44 6.87
N ALA A 191 11.12 15.63 7.38
CA ALA A 191 10.15 16.06 8.39
C ALA A 191 10.83 16.51 9.70
N PRO A 192 10.29 17.54 10.37
CA PRO A 192 10.68 17.90 11.72
C PRO A 192 10.35 16.75 12.67
N SER A 193 11.21 16.48 13.65
CA SER A 193 10.94 15.51 14.71
C SER A 193 11.29 16.07 16.08
N GLY A 194 10.42 15.82 17.06
CA GLY A 194 10.69 16.12 18.46
C GLY A 194 11.56 15.06 19.16
N SER A 195 11.76 13.89 18.54
CA SER A 195 12.59 12.80 19.07
C SER A 195 13.46 12.18 17.97
N GLN A 196 14.77 12.19 18.18
CA GLN A 196 15.72 11.59 17.25
C GLN A 196 15.56 10.07 17.17
N GLU A 197 15.37 9.41 18.32
CA GLU A 197 15.20 7.95 18.39
C GLU A 197 13.93 7.48 17.66
N ALA A 198 12.80 8.17 17.87
CA ALA A 198 11.55 7.84 17.19
C ALA A 198 11.66 8.07 15.66
N LYS A 199 12.39 9.11 15.25
CA LYS A 199 12.66 9.38 13.83
C LYS A 199 13.51 8.28 13.22
N GLU A 200 14.57 7.84 13.89
CA GLU A 200 15.42 6.75 13.42
C GLU A 200 14.64 5.43 13.31
N GLN A 201 13.82 5.09 14.30
CA GLN A 201 12.96 3.89 14.24
C GLN A 201 11.97 3.94 13.06
N LEU A 202 11.32 5.09 12.86
CA LEU A 202 10.41 5.30 11.72
C LEU A 202 11.16 5.17 10.38
N LEU A 203 12.30 5.84 10.24
CA LEU A 203 13.10 5.82 9.01
C LEU A 203 13.63 4.43 8.70
N ASN A 204 14.04 3.65 9.69
CA ASN A 204 14.46 2.26 9.48
C ASN A 204 13.33 1.40 8.92
N GLY A 205 12.10 1.56 9.43
CA GLY A 205 10.92 0.85 8.93
C GLY A 205 10.56 1.26 7.50
N LEU A 206 10.60 2.56 7.21
CA LEU A 206 10.34 3.10 5.86
C LEU A 206 11.44 2.72 4.86
N GLU A 207 12.72 2.70 5.28
CA GLU A 207 13.85 2.27 4.47
C GLU A 207 13.67 0.79 4.09
N ALA A 208 13.34 -0.08 5.05
CA ALA A 208 13.08 -1.51 4.76
C ALA A 208 11.95 -1.70 3.73
N GLN A 209 10.81 -1.00 3.90
CA GLN A 209 9.71 -1.04 2.93
C GLN A 209 10.14 -0.56 1.53
N MET A 210 10.91 0.53 1.47
CA MET A 210 11.45 1.04 0.21
C MET A 210 12.41 0.05 -0.44
N LEU A 211 13.30 -0.58 0.32
CA LEU A 211 14.25 -1.57 -0.20
C LEU A 211 13.56 -2.82 -0.72
N ASP A 212 12.50 -3.28 -0.06
CA ASP A 212 11.70 -4.41 -0.55
C ASP A 212 11.09 -4.13 -1.92
N GLU A 213 10.50 -2.94 -2.08
CA GLU A 213 9.93 -2.47 -3.34
C GLU A 213 11.02 -2.30 -4.41
N VAL A 214 12.19 -1.73 -4.07
CA VAL A 214 13.31 -1.55 -5.00
C VAL A 214 13.75 -2.88 -5.62
N LEU A 215 13.82 -3.93 -4.80
CA LEU A 215 14.29 -5.25 -5.19
C LEU A 215 13.28 -6.03 -6.03
N GLN A 216 11.98 -5.70 -5.96
CA GLN A 216 10.91 -6.40 -6.69
C GLN A 216 10.39 -5.62 -7.91
N ALA A 217 10.70 -4.33 -7.99
CA ALA A 217 10.25 -3.45 -9.05
C ALA A 217 10.79 -3.83 -10.44
N ARG A 218 10.01 -3.45 -11.45
CA ARG A 218 10.41 -3.48 -12.87
C ARG A 218 10.61 -2.07 -13.35
N TYR A 219 11.77 -1.77 -13.91
CA TYR A 219 12.17 -0.42 -14.28
C TYR A 219 12.14 -0.23 -15.78
N LEU A 220 11.78 0.98 -16.20
CA LEU A 220 11.98 1.47 -17.54
C LEU A 220 13.41 2.00 -17.65
N VAL A 221 14.23 1.38 -18.49
CA VAL A 221 15.58 1.84 -18.82
C VAL A 221 15.56 2.42 -20.23
N PRO A 222 15.99 3.68 -20.43
CA PRO A 222 15.99 4.31 -21.75
C PRO A 222 16.94 3.60 -22.70
N MET A 223 16.46 3.32 -23.90
CA MET A 223 17.18 2.54 -24.90
C MET A 223 16.90 3.05 -26.32
N GLN A 224 17.92 2.99 -27.17
CA GLN A 224 17.82 3.14 -28.61
C GLN A 224 18.37 1.89 -29.30
N LEU A 225 17.68 1.47 -30.37
CA LEU A 225 18.13 0.39 -31.23
C LEU A 225 18.69 1.00 -32.51
N GLN A 226 19.97 0.75 -32.79
CA GLN A 226 20.56 1.08 -34.08
C GLN A 226 20.59 -0.17 -34.95
N GLU A 227 19.67 -0.22 -35.91
CA GLU A 227 19.52 -1.31 -36.87
C GLU A 227 19.86 -0.83 -38.28
N ALA A 228 20.69 -1.58 -39.00
CA ALA A 228 20.98 -1.27 -40.40
C ALA A 228 19.73 -1.36 -41.30
N ASN A 229 18.79 -2.24 -40.96
CA ASN A 229 17.49 -2.40 -41.62
C ASN A 229 16.41 -2.58 -40.55
N PRO A 230 15.73 -1.49 -40.14
CA PRO A 230 14.71 -1.54 -39.09
C PRO A 230 13.59 -2.50 -39.46
N SER A 231 13.21 -3.36 -38.51
CA SER A 231 12.01 -4.19 -38.61
C SER A 231 10.96 -3.75 -37.59
N THR A 232 9.69 -3.87 -37.95
CA THR A 232 8.58 -3.68 -37.00
C THR A 232 8.41 -4.94 -36.16
N ALA A 233 8.00 -4.78 -34.90
CA ALA A 233 7.57 -5.91 -34.09
C ALA A 233 6.33 -6.58 -34.72
N ASP A 234 6.13 -7.88 -34.45
CA ASP A 234 4.91 -8.59 -34.82
C ASP A 234 3.70 -8.15 -33.97
N ALA A 235 2.52 -8.73 -34.24
CA ALA A 235 1.28 -8.41 -33.53
C ALA A 235 1.35 -8.75 -32.02
N GLU A 236 2.29 -9.59 -31.60
CA GLU A 236 2.56 -9.95 -30.22
C GLU A 236 3.69 -9.11 -29.60
N GLY A 237 4.19 -8.09 -30.30
CA GLY A 237 5.26 -7.19 -29.83
C GLY A 237 6.66 -7.79 -29.90
N ARG A 238 6.85 -8.93 -30.57
CA ARG A 238 8.16 -9.58 -30.70
C ARG A 238 8.90 -9.04 -31.90
N LYS A 239 10.18 -8.74 -31.69
CA LYS A 239 11.09 -8.24 -32.74
C LYS A 239 12.37 -9.06 -32.76
N THR A 240 12.72 -9.59 -33.92
CA THR A 240 13.99 -10.32 -34.11
C THR A 240 15.09 -9.31 -34.45
N LEU A 241 16.02 -9.12 -33.50
CA LEU A 241 17.21 -8.31 -33.75
C LEU A 241 18.16 -9.06 -34.69
N LYS A 242 18.58 -8.41 -35.77
CA LYS A 242 19.51 -9.00 -36.75
C LYS A 242 20.95 -8.85 -36.30
N GLU A 243 21.84 -9.69 -36.83
CA GLU A 243 23.28 -9.59 -36.62
C GLU A 243 23.78 -8.16 -36.96
N GLY A 244 24.57 -7.57 -36.06
CA GLY A 244 25.04 -6.19 -36.17
C GLY A 244 24.13 -5.12 -35.56
N THR A 245 22.99 -5.47 -34.96
CA THR A 245 22.15 -4.53 -34.21
C THR A 245 22.88 -4.05 -32.95
N VAL A 246 22.95 -2.73 -32.76
CA VAL A 246 23.56 -2.13 -31.56
C VAL A 246 22.45 -1.62 -30.63
N ILE A 247 22.49 -2.08 -29.38
CA ILE A 247 21.62 -1.58 -28.31
C ILE A 247 22.37 -0.50 -27.55
N GLN A 248 21.82 0.71 -27.49
CA GLN A 248 22.40 1.83 -26.75
C GLN A 248 21.48 2.21 -25.61
N PHE A 249 21.99 2.18 -24.38
CA PHE A 249 21.26 2.66 -23.21
C PHE A 249 21.51 4.16 -23.00
N GLY A 250 20.50 4.86 -22.49
CA GLY A 250 20.65 6.23 -22.04
C GLY A 250 21.63 6.29 -20.86
N VAL A 251 22.43 7.34 -20.81
CA VAL A 251 23.41 7.58 -19.75
C VAL A 251 23.22 9.00 -19.22
N LEU A 252 23.23 9.16 -17.91
CA LEU A 252 23.33 10.46 -17.27
C LEU A 252 24.80 10.76 -16.99
N SER A 253 25.29 11.87 -17.52
CA SER A 253 26.64 12.39 -17.22
C SER A 253 26.55 13.49 -16.19
N ALA A 254 27.42 13.45 -15.18
CA ALA A 254 27.58 14.52 -14.20
C ALA A 254 28.82 15.38 -14.51
N GLU A 255 28.95 16.51 -13.82
CA GLU A 255 30.04 17.48 -14.01
C GLU A 255 31.43 16.91 -13.68
N ASP A 256 31.49 15.88 -12.84
CA ASP A 256 32.70 15.17 -12.44
C ASP A 256 33.07 14.02 -13.41
N GLU A 257 32.51 14.03 -14.62
CA GLU A 257 32.64 12.97 -15.63
C GLU A 257 32.10 11.60 -15.20
N SER A 258 31.41 11.51 -14.05
CA SER A 258 30.77 10.26 -13.63
C SER A 258 29.58 9.93 -14.54
N SER A 259 29.43 8.63 -14.81
CA SER A 259 28.38 8.11 -15.68
C SER A 259 27.40 7.26 -14.87
N TRP A 260 26.11 7.48 -15.07
CA TRP A 260 25.07 6.83 -14.28
C TRP A 260 24.01 6.23 -15.19
N LEU A 261 23.49 5.07 -14.81
CA LEU A 261 22.36 4.43 -15.47
C LEU A 261 21.05 5.05 -14.96
N PRO A 262 20.28 5.78 -15.77
CA PRO A 262 18.93 6.19 -15.42
C PRO A 262 17.97 4.99 -15.46
N ALA A 263 17.14 4.88 -14.43
CA ALA A 263 16.02 3.94 -14.37
C ALA A 263 14.76 4.67 -13.92
N PHE A 264 13.60 4.27 -14.42
CA PHE A 264 12.34 4.94 -14.12
C PHE A 264 11.29 3.93 -13.65
N THR A 265 10.52 4.32 -12.65
CA THR A 265 9.46 3.47 -12.07
C THR A 265 8.18 3.43 -12.90
N ASP A 266 8.05 4.36 -13.84
CA ASP A 266 6.86 4.53 -14.67
C ASP A 266 7.15 5.51 -15.83
N TRP A 267 6.22 5.56 -16.79
CA TRP A 267 6.33 6.43 -17.96
C TRP A 267 6.30 7.93 -17.63
N PRO A 268 5.45 8.44 -16.71
CA PRO A 268 5.53 9.82 -16.27
C PRO A 268 6.92 10.25 -15.78
N GLU A 269 7.63 9.42 -15.01
CA GLU A 269 9.01 9.71 -14.60
C GLU A 269 10.01 9.67 -15.77
N PHE A 270 9.84 8.72 -16.69
CA PHE A 270 10.65 8.62 -17.90
C PHE A 270 10.55 9.89 -18.78
N GLU A 271 9.32 10.34 -19.03
CA GLU A 271 9.02 11.47 -19.92
C GLU A 271 9.51 12.83 -19.39
N LYS A 272 9.88 12.93 -18.11
CA LYS A 272 10.55 14.12 -17.56
C LYS A 272 11.97 14.31 -18.10
N VAL A 273 12.57 13.27 -18.66
CA VAL A 273 13.99 13.25 -19.06
C VAL A 273 14.15 12.88 -20.53
N TYR A 274 13.38 11.89 -20.99
CA TYR A 274 13.49 11.31 -22.32
C TYR A 274 12.20 11.52 -23.11
N ASP A 275 12.33 11.99 -24.35
CA ASP A 275 11.20 12.06 -25.28
C ASP A 275 10.86 10.65 -25.79
N LYS A 276 9.67 10.14 -25.44
CA LYS A 276 9.19 8.81 -25.85
C LYS A 276 9.02 8.62 -27.36
N THR A 277 9.06 9.69 -28.15
CA THR A 277 9.06 9.62 -29.62
C THR A 277 10.44 9.33 -30.20
N VAL A 278 11.50 9.61 -29.41
CA VAL A 278 12.90 9.43 -29.80
C VAL A 278 13.54 8.25 -29.08
N TRP A 279 13.16 8.04 -27.82
CA TRP A 279 13.69 7.00 -26.96
C TRP A 279 12.63 5.91 -26.73
N SER A 280 13.07 4.66 -26.83
CA SER A 280 12.30 3.51 -26.35
C SER A 280 12.74 3.15 -24.93
N SER A 281 12.08 2.17 -24.33
CA SER A 281 12.50 1.65 -23.04
C SER A 281 12.59 0.13 -23.05
N ASN A 282 13.61 -0.39 -22.36
CA ASN A 282 13.68 -1.80 -21.96
C ASN A 282 13.15 -1.95 -20.52
N ILE A 283 12.43 -3.04 -20.27
CA ILE A 283 12.00 -3.40 -18.91
C ILE A 283 13.12 -4.19 -18.25
N ALA A 284 13.62 -3.68 -17.12
CA ALA A 284 14.75 -4.27 -16.39
C ALA A 284 14.35 -4.58 -14.94
N SER A 285 14.80 -5.72 -14.44
CA SER A 285 14.81 -6.02 -13.00
C SER A 285 15.95 -5.29 -12.29
N TYR A 286 15.94 -5.28 -10.95
CA TYR A 286 17.08 -4.77 -10.17
C TYR A 286 18.41 -5.45 -10.55
N GLU A 287 18.42 -6.77 -10.81
CA GLU A 287 19.63 -7.48 -11.21
C GLU A 287 20.14 -7.06 -12.60
N ASP A 288 19.21 -6.81 -13.53
CA ASP A 288 19.55 -6.30 -14.86
C ASP A 288 20.18 -4.90 -14.75
N LEU A 289 19.64 -4.03 -13.89
CA LEU A 289 20.22 -2.71 -13.66
C LEU A 289 21.66 -2.82 -13.16
N LEU A 290 21.93 -3.71 -12.20
CA LEU A 290 23.28 -3.95 -11.69
C LEU A 290 24.25 -4.46 -12.77
N ALA A 291 23.77 -5.35 -13.65
CA ALA A 291 24.57 -5.89 -14.74
C ALA A 291 24.89 -4.83 -15.81
N VAL A 292 23.93 -3.99 -16.16
CA VAL A 292 24.12 -2.91 -17.14
C VAL A 292 25.01 -1.81 -16.58
N SER A 293 24.90 -1.49 -15.29
CA SER A 293 25.66 -0.43 -14.64
C SER A 293 27.04 -0.85 -14.13
N ASP A 294 27.53 -2.06 -14.43
CA ASP A 294 28.76 -2.61 -13.82
C ASP A 294 30.01 -1.76 -14.08
N ASN A 295 30.08 -1.10 -15.24
CA ASN A 295 31.17 -0.18 -15.62
C ASN A 295 30.82 1.30 -15.45
N MET A 296 29.74 1.59 -14.71
CA MET A 296 29.24 2.95 -14.45
C MET A 296 29.46 3.31 -12.97
N SER A 297 29.27 4.59 -12.64
CA SER A 297 29.34 5.08 -11.25
C SER A 297 28.15 4.64 -10.40
N GLY A 298 27.05 4.22 -11.02
CA GLY A 298 25.89 3.68 -10.33
C GLY A 298 24.60 3.79 -11.14
N ILE A 299 23.47 3.69 -10.45
CA ILE A 299 22.12 3.82 -10.99
C ILE A 299 21.45 5.04 -10.35
N VAL A 300 20.62 5.75 -11.09
CA VAL A 300 19.72 6.78 -10.54
C VAL A 300 18.29 6.44 -10.93
N ILE A 301 17.47 6.06 -9.96
CA ILE A 301 16.04 5.85 -10.11
C ILE A 301 15.34 7.22 -10.02
N ASN A 302 14.45 7.52 -10.98
CA ASN A 302 13.61 8.73 -11.01
C ASN A 302 14.41 10.03 -10.86
N CYS A 303 15.41 10.26 -11.72
CA CYS A 303 16.36 11.37 -11.55
C CYS A 303 15.76 12.81 -11.58
N ARG A 304 14.50 12.98 -12.00
CA ARG A 304 13.74 14.25 -11.97
C ARG A 304 12.49 14.16 -11.08
N GLY A 305 12.38 13.13 -10.26
CA GLY A 305 11.33 12.90 -9.27
C GLY A 305 11.92 12.75 -7.87
N VAL A 306 11.34 11.85 -7.07
CA VAL A 306 11.96 11.41 -5.81
C VAL A 306 13.13 10.50 -6.13
N ALA A 307 14.32 11.11 -6.31
CA ALA A 307 15.49 10.42 -6.83
C ALA A 307 16.13 9.49 -5.79
N LEU A 308 16.33 8.22 -6.16
CA LEU A 308 17.14 7.27 -5.40
C LEU A 308 18.41 6.95 -6.18
N ARG A 309 19.56 7.30 -5.61
CA ARG A 309 20.87 6.93 -6.17
C ARG A 309 21.29 5.58 -5.61
N ILE A 310 21.83 4.72 -6.44
CA ILE A 310 22.46 3.46 -6.05
C ILE A 310 23.92 3.52 -6.51
N ASP A 311 24.79 3.87 -5.59
CA ASP A 311 26.24 3.96 -5.76
C ASP A 311 26.94 2.77 -5.10
N PRO A 312 28.25 2.56 -5.26
CA PRO A 312 28.93 1.42 -4.65
C PRO A 312 28.73 1.32 -3.13
N GLY A 313 28.66 2.45 -2.41
CA GLY A 313 28.55 2.48 -0.96
C GLY A 313 27.17 2.04 -0.46
N ASN A 314 26.09 2.56 -1.03
CA ASN A 314 24.75 2.13 -0.62
C ASN A 314 24.31 0.83 -1.31
N ARG A 315 24.87 0.46 -2.48
CA ARG A 315 24.67 -0.86 -3.10
C ARG A 315 25.07 -1.97 -2.16
N GLU A 316 26.19 -1.85 -1.43
CA GLU A 316 26.58 -2.83 -0.42
C GLU A 316 25.51 -3.00 0.67
N ARG A 317 24.86 -1.90 1.10
CA ARG A 317 23.76 -1.94 2.08
C ARG A 317 22.52 -2.62 1.51
N ILE A 318 22.14 -2.31 0.27
CA ILE A 318 21.00 -2.94 -0.43
C ILE A 318 21.26 -4.43 -0.62
N GLU A 319 22.48 -4.81 -1.00
CA GLU A 319 22.89 -6.21 -1.16
C GLU A 319 22.96 -6.96 0.17
N ALA A 320 23.42 -6.31 1.24
CA ALA A 320 23.38 -6.86 2.58
C ALA A 320 21.94 -7.07 3.05
N TYR A 321 21.06 -6.10 2.81
CA TYR A 321 19.62 -6.21 3.08
C TYR A 321 19.01 -7.35 2.26
N ARG A 322 19.27 -7.41 0.95
CA ARG A 322 18.85 -8.49 0.06
C ARG A 322 19.32 -9.85 0.56
N LYS A 323 20.59 -9.99 0.93
CA LYS A 323 21.14 -11.24 1.51
C LYS A 323 20.57 -11.55 2.90
N ALA A 324 20.25 -10.55 3.72
CA ALA A 324 19.61 -10.77 5.02
C ALA A 324 18.13 -11.16 4.83
N ARG A 325 17.47 -10.67 3.79
CA ARG A 325 16.10 -11.03 3.41
C ARG A 325 16.00 -12.38 2.72
N ASP A 326 16.97 -12.70 1.86
CA ASP A 326 16.99 -13.87 0.99
C ASP A 326 17.79 -15.03 1.61
N GLY A 327 18.80 -14.73 2.43
CA GLY A 327 19.66 -15.68 3.16
C GLY A 327 19.49 -15.67 4.68
N GLY A 328 18.81 -14.65 5.23
CA GLY A 328 18.12 -14.74 6.51
C GLY A 328 16.65 -15.09 6.26
N GLU A 329 16.05 -15.77 7.23
CA GLU A 329 14.62 -16.05 7.25
C GLU A 329 13.83 -14.78 6.90
N ARG A 330 13.05 -14.84 5.83
CA ARG A 330 12.14 -13.81 5.32
C ARG A 330 11.49 -12.99 6.45
N THR A 331 11.99 -11.82 6.82
CA THR A 331 11.28 -10.89 7.71
C THR A 331 10.40 -9.95 6.89
N GLY A 332 9.34 -10.50 6.30
CA GLY A 332 8.31 -9.73 5.63
C GLY A 332 6.95 -10.27 6.02
N ALA A 333 6.41 -9.83 7.16
CA ALA A 333 5.04 -9.93 7.69
C ALA A 333 4.25 -11.25 7.55
N ASN A 334 4.78 -12.28 6.90
CA ASN A 334 4.12 -13.52 6.52
C ASN A 334 5.07 -14.73 6.42
N SER A 335 6.06 -14.83 7.31
CA SER A 335 6.90 -16.03 7.41
C SER A 335 6.73 -16.69 8.78
N VAL A 336 6.88 -18.01 8.80
CA VAL A 336 6.92 -18.79 10.02
C VAL A 336 8.33 -18.74 10.57
N GLU A 337 8.55 -17.89 11.58
CA GLU A 337 9.84 -17.80 12.28
C GLU A 337 9.94 -18.94 13.31
N LYS A 338 11.04 -19.71 13.27
CA LYS A 338 11.29 -20.78 14.24
C LYS A 338 11.85 -20.19 15.53
N VAL A 339 10.96 -19.74 16.40
CA VAL A 339 11.36 -19.15 17.69
C VAL A 339 11.77 -20.25 18.67
N VAL A 340 13.06 -20.30 19.02
CA VAL A 340 13.57 -21.11 20.13
C VAL A 340 13.60 -20.24 21.39
N VAL A 341 12.76 -20.56 22.37
CA VAL A 341 12.66 -19.80 23.61
C VAL A 341 13.99 -19.91 24.40
N PRO A 342 14.75 -18.81 24.57
CA PRO A 342 16.15 -18.89 25.02
C PRO A 342 16.32 -19.04 26.54
N LYS A 343 15.25 -18.82 27.32
CA LYS A 343 15.21 -18.92 28.79
C LYS A 343 13.82 -19.39 29.24
N ASP A 344 13.71 -20.00 30.41
CA ASP A 344 12.41 -20.41 30.96
C ASP A 344 11.40 -19.27 30.92
N THR A 345 10.33 -19.44 30.15
CA THR A 345 9.30 -18.42 29.95
C THR A 345 7.94 -18.95 30.36
N GLN A 346 7.25 -18.24 31.25
CA GLN A 346 5.89 -18.56 31.64
C GLN A 346 4.90 -18.03 30.60
N VAL A 347 4.00 -18.88 30.15
CA VAL A 347 2.90 -18.54 29.24
C VAL A 347 1.57 -18.96 29.85
N LEU A 348 0.53 -18.18 29.62
CA LEU A 348 -0.84 -18.53 30.00
C LEU A 348 -1.59 -19.01 28.76
N LEU A 349 -2.19 -20.20 28.85
CA LEU A 349 -2.95 -20.81 27.75
C LEU A 349 -4.44 -20.82 28.08
N GLY A 350 -5.25 -20.23 27.21
CA GLY A 350 -6.71 -20.17 27.36
C GLY A 350 -7.44 -20.59 26.08
N GLU A 351 -8.77 -20.49 26.10
CA GLU A 351 -9.58 -20.48 24.89
C GLU A 351 -9.82 -19.02 24.45
N PRO A 352 -9.84 -18.72 23.13
CA PRO A 352 -10.20 -17.39 22.68
C PRO A 352 -11.62 -17.00 23.10
N ALA A 353 -11.79 -15.83 23.70
CA ALA A 353 -13.10 -15.30 24.07
C ALA A 353 -14.04 -15.17 22.85
N ASN A 354 -13.46 -14.78 21.71
CA ASN A 354 -14.12 -14.78 20.41
C ASN A 354 -13.45 -15.80 19.49
N TYR A 355 -14.20 -16.78 19.01
CA TYR A 355 -13.67 -17.83 18.14
C TYR A 355 -13.40 -17.30 16.73
N PRO A 356 -12.16 -17.38 16.20
CA PRO A 356 -11.80 -16.84 14.88
C PRO A 356 -12.27 -17.76 13.74
N ALA A 357 -13.60 -17.81 13.51
CA ALA A 357 -14.22 -18.77 12.59
C ALA A 357 -13.69 -18.67 11.16
N VAL A 358 -13.49 -17.46 10.63
CA VAL A 358 -13.04 -17.24 9.25
C VAL A 358 -11.61 -17.75 9.04
N MET A 359 -10.69 -17.41 9.94
CA MET A 359 -9.32 -17.93 9.93
C MET A 359 -9.32 -19.46 10.02
N ILE A 360 -10.13 -20.03 10.92
CA ILE A 360 -10.19 -21.47 11.13
C ILE A 360 -10.74 -22.21 9.91
N GLU A 361 -11.75 -21.66 9.21
CA GLU A 361 -12.24 -22.29 7.98
C GLU A 361 -11.22 -22.23 6.84
N ALA A 362 -10.48 -21.14 6.70
CA ALA A 362 -9.37 -21.03 5.74
C ALA A 362 -8.26 -22.05 6.04
N VAL A 363 -7.85 -22.15 7.32
CA VAL A 363 -6.87 -23.15 7.77
C VAL A 363 -7.40 -24.57 7.56
N LYS A 364 -8.68 -24.87 7.87
CA LYS A 364 -9.27 -26.20 7.59
C LYS A 364 -9.25 -26.54 6.11
N ALA A 365 -9.51 -25.58 5.22
CA ALA A 365 -9.45 -25.80 3.78
C ALA A 365 -8.03 -26.16 3.34
N CYS A 366 -7.02 -25.45 3.87
CA CYS A 366 -5.61 -25.78 3.67
C CYS A 366 -5.29 -27.19 4.21
N LEU A 367 -5.62 -27.50 5.47
CA LEU A 367 -5.26 -28.78 6.09
C LEU A 367 -5.84 -30.01 5.36
N LYS A 368 -6.97 -29.88 4.66
CA LYS A 368 -7.55 -30.95 3.83
C LYS A 368 -6.63 -31.38 2.67
N THR A 369 -5.76 -30.49 2.17
CA THR A 369 -4.83 -30.81 1.08
C THR A 369 -3.57 -31.51 1.59
N HIS A 370 -3.25 -31.40 2.89
CA HIS A 370 -2.08 -32.03 3.50
C HIS A 370 -2.40 -33.41 4.06
N LYS A 371 -1.97 -34.46 3.34
CA LYS A 371 -2.12 -35.87 3.80
C LYS A 371 -1.27 -36.20 5.03
N SER A 372 -0.31 -35.37 5.39
CA SER A 372 0.54 -35.53 6.57
C SER A 372 -0.12 -35.07 7.88
N VAL A 373 -1.18 -34.25 7.82
CA VAL A 373 -1.83 -33.70 9.02
C VAL A 373 -2.99 -34.57 9.46
N ASN A 374 -3.00 -34.96 10.73
CA ASN A 374 -4.05 -35.79 11.32
C ASN A 374 -5.07 -34.94 12.09
N GLU A 375 -4.59 -34.06 12.97
CA GLU A 375 -5.42 -33.25 13.87
C GLU A 375 -4.82 -31.86 14.07
N ALA A 376 -5.66 -30.85 14.32
CA ALA A 376 -5.21 -29.52 14.71
C ALA A 376 -6.14 -28.87 15.75
N TYR A 377 -5.54 -28.11 16.66
CA TYR A 377 -6.16 -27.52 17.84
C TYR A 377 -5.86 -26.01 17.91
N LEU A 378 -6.79 -25.23 18.47
CA LEU A 378 -6.64 -23.79 18.66
C LEU A 378 -6.64 -23.44 20.14
N ARG A 379 -5.72 -22.57 20.56
CA ARG A 379 -5.68 -21.94 21.88
C ARG A 379 -5.38 -20.45 21.76
N LEU A 380 -5.61 -19.73 22.85
CA LEU A 380 -5.09 -18.40 23.09
C LEU A 380 -3.83 -18.51 23.94
N MET A 381 -2.76 -17.81 23.56
CA MET A 381 -1.52 -17.75 24.33
C MET A 381 -1.25 -16.30 24.74
N ILE A 382 -1.02 -16.09 26.04
CA ILE A 382 -0.59 -14.82 26.62
C ILE A 382 0.82 -15.00 27.17
N GLN A 383 1.75 -14.18 26.68
CA GLN A 383 3.16 -14.16 27.09
C GLN A 383 3.53 -12.72 27.42
N GLY A 384 3.71 -12.42 28.71
CA GLY A 384 3.84 -11.03 29.16
C GLY A 384 2.57 -10.24 28.86
N GLU A 385 2.69 -9.16 28.07
CA GLU A 385 1.58 -8.31 27.62
C GLU A 385 1.06 -8.71 26.23
N THR A 386 1.71 -9.66 25.56
CA THR A 386 1.36 -10.06 24.18
C THR A 386 0.35 -11.19 24.18
N GLN A 387 -0.76 -10.99 23.46
CA GLN A 387 -1.78 -12.00 23.20
C GLN A 387 -1.65 -12.52 21.77
N SER A 388 -1.75 -13.84 21.57
CA SER A 388 -1.61 -14.48 20.26
C SER A 388 -2.50 -15.72 20.12
N TYR A 389 -2.79 -16.12 18.89
CA TYR A 389 -3.36 -17.44 18.61
C TYR A 389 -2.25 -18.48 18.63
N LEU A 390 -2.57 -19.67 19.15
CA LEU A 390 -1.69 -20.83 19.12
C LEU A 390 -2.40 -21.97 18.40
N LEU A 391 -1.81 -22.44 17.31
CA LEU A 391 -2.24 -23.63 16.58
C LEU A 391 -1.29 -24.78 16.88
N ILE A 392 -1.84 -25.86 17.46
CA ILE A 392 -1.12 -27.10 17.77
C ILE A 392 -1.49 -28.12 16.71
N VAL A 393 -0.50 -28.65 15.97
CA VAL A 393 -0.73 -29.44 14.77
C VAL A 393 -0.08 -30.83 14.87
N ASP A 394 -0.88 -31.88 14.76
CA ASP A 394 -0.42 -33.26 14.59
C ASP A 394 -0.10 -33.50 13.12
N THR A 395 1.20 -33.49 12.80
CA THR A 395 1.71 -33.75 11.45
C THR A 395 2.83 -34.79 11.48
N SER A 396 2.76 -35.74 10.54
CA SER A 396 3.84 -36.69 10.25
C SER A 396 4.79 -36.20 9.14
N GLY A 397 4.53 -35.01 8.57
CA GLY A 397 5.37 -34.37 7.56
C GLY A 397 6.38 -33.40 8.17
N GLU A 398 7.18 -32.76 7.32
CA GLU A 398 8.10 -31.70 7.73
C GLU A 398 7.32 -30.51 8.32
N PRO A 399 7.53 -30.17 9.62
CA PRO A 399 6.74 -29.15 10.30
C PRO A 399 6.80 -27.79 9.62
N GLU A 400 7.99 -27.38 9.19
CA GLU A 400 8.26 -26.11 8.54
C GLU A 400 7.35 -25.91 7.30
N THR A 401 7.31 -26.89 6.39
CA THR A 401 6.45 -26.84 5.18
C THR A 401 4.95 -26.78 5.52
N VAL A 402 4.53 -27.54 6.53
CA VAL A 402 3.12 -27.58 6.96
C VAL A 402 2.73 -26.26 7.61
N PHE A 403 3.62 -25.68 8.42
CA PHE A 403 3.37 -24.42 9.12
C PHE A 403 3.34 -23.25 8.15
N GLU A 404 4.22 -23.19 7.16
CA GLU A 404 4.18 -22.17 6.11
C GLU A 404 2.82 -22.16 5.39
N SER A 405 2.30 -23.34 5.07
CA SER A 405 1.01 -23.48 4.39
C SER A 405 -0.16 -23.04 5.28
N ILE A 406 -0.14 -23.42 6.56
CA ILE A 406 -1.14 -23.01 7.55
C ILE A 406 -1.10 -21.49 7.76
N PHE A 407 0.10 -20.93 7.90
CA PHE A 407 0.31 -19.51 8.12
C PHE A 407 -0.20 -18.71 6.91
N ALA A 408 0.16 -19.09 5.68
CA ALA A 408 -0.33 -18.44 4.47
C ALA A 408 -1.87 -18.42 4.37
N ALA A 409 -2.53 -19.49 4.82
CA ALA A 409 -3.98 -19.57 4.87
C ALA A 409 -4.60 -18.72 6.00
N ALA A 410 -3.91 -18.56 7.13
CA ALA A 410 -4.40 -17.82 8.29
C ALA A 410 -4.15 -16.32 8.20
N ALA A 411 -3.03 -15.90 7.61
CA ALA A 411 -2.52 -14.53 7.65
C ALA A 411 -3.50 -13.43 7.23
N PRO A 412 -4.30 -13.59 6.15
CA PRO A 412 -5.28 -12.58 5.75
C PRO A 412 -6.38 -12.34 6.79
N HIS A 413 -6.51 -13.22 7.78
CA HIS A 413 -7.61 -13.24 8.75
C HIS A 413 -7.16 -12.93 10.18
N LEU A 414 -5.88 -12.60 10.38
CA LEU A 414 -5.31 -12.38 11.72
C LEU A 414 -5.63 -10.99 12.30
N GLN A 415 -5.97 -9.99 11.47
CA GLN A 415 -6.31 -8.63 11.92
C GLN A 415 -5.25 -8.04 12.89
N GLY A 416 -3.97 -8.31 12.62
CA GLY A 416 -2.85 -7.86 13.46
C GLY A 416 -2.56 -8.74 14.69
N MET A 417 -3.36 -9.79 14.95
CA MET A 417 -3.11 -10.73 16.04
C MET A 417 -2.02 -11.75 15.67
N PRO A 418 -0.94 -11.91 16.47
CA PRO A 418 0.11 -12.87 16.17
C PRO A 418 -0.40 -14.32 16.15
N LEU A 419 0.24 -15.16 15.33
CA LEU A 419 -0.06 -16.59 15.22
C LEU A 419 1.19 -17.42 15.53
N ASN A 420 1.09 -18.27 16.55
CA ASN A 420 2.09 -19.25 16.92
C ASN A 420 1.68 -20.65 16.43
N LEU A 421 2.65 -21.40 15.91
CA LEU A 421 2.47 -22.75 15.37
C LEU A 421 3.43 -23.71 16.08
N VAL A 422 2.89 -24.79 16.64
CA VAL A 422 3.69 -25.82 17.30
C VAL A 422 3.26 -27.21 16.85
N LYS A 423 4.23 -28.12 16.80
CA LYS A 423 3.95 -29.53 16.51
C LYS A 423 3.39 -30.19 17.76
N LEU A 424 2.41 -31.08 17.58
CA LEU A 424 1.85 -31.88 18.67
C LEU A 424 2.88 -32.92 19.14
N GLU A 425 3.80 -32.51 20.02
CA GLU A 425 4.81 -33.37 20.65
C GLU A 425 5.09 -32.89 22.08
N GLY A 426 5.44 -33.83 22.97
CA GLY A 426 5.91 -33.52 24.33
C GLY A 426 4.86 -32.81 25.18
N THR A 427 5.16 -31.60 25.68
CA THR A 427 4.25 -30.83 26.54
C THR A 427 2.90 -30.55 25.88
N TRP A 428 2.87 -30.40 24.55
CA TRP A 428 1.64 -30.08 23.82
C TRP A 428 0.65 -31.23 23.75
N GLU A 429 1.11 -32.49 23.82
CA GLU A 429 0.23 -33.68 23.88
C GLU A 429 -0.63 -33.68 25.14
N LYS A 430 -0.05 -33.24 26.27
CA LYS A 430 -0.77 -33.12 27.55
C LYS A 430 -1.79 -31.99 27.51
N GLU A 431 -1.42 -30.85 26.92
CA GLU A 431 -2.30 -29.68 26.79
C GLU A 431 -3.51 -29.93 25.89
N THR A 432 -3.37 -30.78 24.86
CA THR A 432 -4.48 -31.11 23.96
C THR A 432 -5.38 -32.24 24.46
N GLY A 433 -5.01 -32.97 25.51
CA GLY A 433 -5.71 -34.18 25.97
C GLY A 433 -7.19 -33.97 26.31
N ASN A 434 -7.59 -32.76 26.69
CA ASN A 434 -8.98 -32.38 27.00
C ASN A 434 -9.60 -31.43 25.95
N LEU A 435 -8.89 -31.13 24.86
CA LEU A 435 -9.36 -30.22 23.82
C LEU A 435 -10.04 -30.97 22.70
N LYS A 436 -11.02 -30.32 22.06
CA LYS A 436 -11.61 -30.81 20.81
C LYS A 436 -10.82 -30.25 19.62
N PRO A 437 -10.32 -31.09 18.70
CA PRO A 437 -9.65 -30.58 17.51
C PRO A 437 -10.65 -29.85 16.61
N PHE A 438 -10.24 -28.72 16.03
CA PHE A 438 -11.04 -28.05 15.01
C PHE A 438 -10.91 -28.77 13.66
N TYR A 439 -9.77 -29.40 13.40
CA TYR A 439 -9.54 -30.23 12.22
C TYR A 439 -9.18 -31.65 12.64
N LYS A 440 -9.86 -32.64 12.06
CA LYS A 440 -9.51 -34.06 12.16
C LYS A 440 -9.67 -34.70 10.80
N ARG A 441 -8.60 -35.27 10.27
CA ARG A 441 -8.59 -35.92 8.96
C ARG A 441 -9.55 -37.12 8.98
N LYS A 442 -10.51 -37.12 8.07
CA LYS A 442 -11.37 -38.29 7.84
C LYS A 442 -10.52 -39.41 7.22
N ARG A 443 -10.30 -40.50 7.95
CA ARG A 443 -9.78 -41.74 7.34
C ARG A 443 -10.88 -42.27 6.42
N LEU A 444 -10.60 -42.41 5.13
CA LEU A 444 -11.45 -43.18 4.23
C LEU A 444 -11.49 -44.62 4.77
N GLY A 445 -12.59 -44.96 5.43
CA GLY A 445 -12.88 -46.34 5.79
C GLY A 445 -13.13 -47.11 4.50
N LEU A 446 -12.29 -48.11 4.23
CA LEU A 446 -12.74 -49.34 3.61
C LEU A 446 -13.62 -50.05 4.63
N PHE A 447 -14.92 -49.72 4.62
CA PHE A 447 -16.01 -50.57 5.08
C PHE A 447 -17.24 -50.25 4.24
#